data_AF-A0A6V7JHD1-F1
#
_entry.id   AF-A0A6V7JHD1-F1
#
_cell.length_a   1.000
_cell.length_b   1.000
_cell.length_c   1.000
_cell.angle_alpha   90.00
_cell.angle_beta   90.00
_cell.angle_gamma   90.00
#
_symmetry.space_group_name_H-M   'P 1'
#
loop_
_entity.id
_entity.type
_entity.pdbx_description
1 polymer ?
#
loop_
_entity_poly.entity_id
_entity_poly.type
_entity_poly.pdbx_seq_one_letter_code
_entity_poly.pdbx_strand_id
1 'polypeptide(L)' 'ISSKVSYGFEIDYENNQFLLDGKPFRYVSGSFHYFRTPSAYWRDRLRKMRAAGLNAVST' A
#
# COMPACT_ATOMS: atom_id res chain seq x y z
N ILE A 1 11.96 27.57 -5.35
CA ILE A 1 11.37 26.72 -6.41
C ILE A 1 10.97 25.41 -5.74
N SER A 2 9.73 25.31 -5.27
CA SER A 2 9.21 24.10 -4.63
C SER A 2 8.60 23.23 -5.71
N SER A 3 9.23 22.10 -6.04
CA SER A 3 8.61 21.09 -6.89
C SER A 3 7.35 20.60 -6.18
N LYS A 4 6.17 20.92 -6.72
CA LYS A 4 4.91 20.33 -6.25
C LYS A 4 5.04 18.82 -6.32
N VAL A 5 5.01 18.16 -5.16
CA VAL A 5 4.85 16.70 -5.11
C VAL A 5 3.44 16.41 -5.62
N SER A 6 3.35 15.71 -6.75
CA SER A 6 2.09 15.24 -7.31
C SER A 6 1.84 13.85 -6.75
N TYR A 7 0.76 13.68 -5.98
CA TYR A 7 0.35 12.37 -5.49
C TYR A 7 -0.52 11.68 -6.54
N GLY A 8 -0.21 10.44 -6.89
CA GLY A 8 -0.92 9.71 -7.94
C GLY A 8 -0.67 8.21 -7.90
N PHE A 9 -1.66 7.44 -8.34
CA PHE A 9 -1.54 5.99 -8.57
C PHE A 9 -2.08 5.66 -9.95
N GLU A 10 -1.19 5.20 -10.82
CA GLU A 10 -1.47 5.07 -12.26
C GLU A 10 -1.08 3.69 -12.77
N ILE A 11 -1.70 3.27 -13.88
CA ILE A 11 -1.35 2.05 -14.60
C ILE A 11 -0.48 2.46 -15.80
N ASP A 12 0.75 1.97 -15.81
CA ASP A 12 1.68 2.10 -16.93
C ASP A 12 1.53 0.85 -17.81
N TYR A 13 0.67 0.98 -18.83
CA TYR A 13 0.38 -0.09 -19.77
C TYR A 13 1.57 -0.46 -20.65
N GLU A 14 2.46 0.49 -20.94
CA GLU A 14 3.64 0.26 -21.80
C GLU A 14 4.67 -0.62 -21.11
N ASN A 15 4.91 -0.38 -19.81
CA ASN A 15 5.88 -1.14 -19.03
C ASN A 15 5.25 -2.22 -18.13
N ASN A 16 3.93 -2.43 -18.25
CA ASN A 16 3.16 -3.43 -17.51
C ASN A 16 3.37 -3.37 -15.98
N GLN A 17 3.26 -2.16 -15.42
CA GLN A 17 3.51 -1.89 -14.00
C GLN A 17 2.55 -0.83 -13.46
N PHE A 18 2.56 -0.66 -12.13
CA PHE A 18 1.91 0.49 -11.50
C PHE A 18 2.93 1.59 -11.27
N LEU A 19 2.47 2.84 -11.26
CA LEU A 19 3.25 3.98 -10.81
C LEU A 19 2.63 4.53 -9.52
N LEU A 20 3.46 4.78 -8.51
CA LEU A 20 3.11 5.55 -7.31
C LEU A 20 3.92 6.84 -7.34
N ASP A 21 3.24 7.98 -7.43
CA ASP A 21 3.85 9.32 -7.54
C ASP A 21 4.87 9.41 -8.68
N GLY A 22 4.53 8.83 -9.83
CA GLY A 22 5.36 8.77 -11.04
C GLY A 22 6.52 7.78 -10.99
N LYS A 23 6.64 6.95 -9.93
CA LYS A 23 7.71 5.95 -9.79
C LYS A 23 7.17 4.53 -9.90
N PRO A 24 7.90 3.59 -10.54
CA PRO A 24 7.56 2.17 -10.57
C PRO A 24 7.22 1.61 -9.19
N PHE A 25 6.07 0.95 -9.09
CA PHE A 25 5.53 0.41 -7.86
C PHE A 25 5.00 -1.01 -8.04
N ARG A 26 5.29 -1.87 -7.06
CA ARG A 26 4.77 -3.23 -6.94
C ARG A 26 4.19 -3.40 -5.55
N TYR A 27 2.91 -3.72 -5.45
CA TYR A 27 2.34 -4.10 -4.16
C TYR A 27 2.67 -5.55 -3.81
N VAL A 28 2.94 -5.78 -2.54
CA VAL A 28 2.92 -7.08 -1.89
C VAL A 28 1.92 -6.92 -0.74
N SER A 29 0.75 -7.54 -0.89
CA SER A 29 -0.42 -7.30 -0.06
C SER A 29 -0.82 -8.51 0.77
N GLY A 30 -1.54 -8.28 1.85
CA GLY A 30 -2.22 -9.32 2.63
C GLY A 30 -3.65 -8.91 2.95
N SER A 31 -4.54 -9.90 3.11
CA SER A 31 -5.93 -9.67 3.49
C SER A 31 -6.07 -9.44 4.99
N PHE A 32 -6.73 -8.35 5.38
CA PHE A 32 -7.05 -8.02 6.77
C PHE A 32 -8.45 -7.43 6.86
N HIS A 33 -9.45 -8.26 7.16
CA HIS A 33 -10.83 -7.79 7.32
C HIS A 33 -11.02 -7.10 8.66
N TYR A 34 -11.11 -5.76 8.66
CA TYR A 34 -11.17 -4.95 9.89
C TYR A 34 -12.31 -5.36 10.83
N PHE A 35 -13.46 -5.79 10.32
CA PHE A 35 -14.63 -6.19 11.10
C PHE A 35 -14.45 -7.52 11.85
N ARG A 36 -13.43 -8.32 11.53
CA ARG A 36 -13.11 -9.58 12.24
C ARG A 36 -12.11 -9.39 13.38
N THR A 37 -11.59 -8.18 13.58
CA THR A 37 -10.59 -7.88 14.62
C THR A 37 -11.05 -6.67 15.43
N PRO A 38 -11.13 -6.73 16.78
CA PRO A 38 -11.42 -5.55 17.58
C PRO A 38 -10.45 -4.39 17.28
N SER A 39 -10.97 -3.16 17.20
CA SER A 39 -10.21 -1.98 16.76
C SER A 39 -8.93 -1.71 17.57
N ALA A 40 -8.95 -2.05 18.86
CA ALA A 40 -7.78 -2.00 19.74
C ALA A 40 -6.57 -2.81 19.22
N TYR A 41 -6.78 -3.86 18.42
CA TYR A 41 -5.71 -4.70 17.88
C TYR A 41 -5.27 -4.34 16.46
N TRP A 42 -5.96 -3.44 15.74
CA TRP A 42 -5.63 -3.12 14.35
C TRP A 42 -4.18 -2.67 14.17
N ARG A 43 -3.70 -1.77 15.04
CA ARG A 43 -2.33 -1.28 14.99
C ARG A 43 -1.30 -2.41 15.15
N ASP A 44 -1.57 -3.38 16.03
CA ASP A 44 -0.70 -4.56 16.20
C ASP A 44 -0.69 -5.42 14.93
N ARG A 45 -1.87 -5.71 14.36
CA ARG A 45 -1.98 -6.53 13.14
C ARG A 45 -1.29 -5.86 11.96
N LEU A 46 -1.53 -4.58 11.72
CA LEU A 46 -0.91 -3.82 10.63
C LEU A 46 0.61 -3.71 10.78
N ARG A 47 1.14 -3.58 12.01
CA ARG A 47 2.59 -3.59 12.25
C ARG A 47 3.21 -4.94 11.95
N LYS A 48 2.56 -6.05 12.32
CA LYS A 48 3.01 -7.41 12.00
C LYS A 48 3.01 -7.66 10.49
N MET A 49 1.97 -7.21 9.78
CA MET A 49 1.91 -7.27 8.31
C MET A 49 3.07 -6.50 7.67
N ARG A 50 3.36 -5.28 8.15
CA ARG A 50 4.50 -4.49 7.66
C ARG A 50 5.84 -5.17 7.97
N ALA A 51 6.02 -5.72 9.16
CA ALA A 51 7.24 -6.44 9.55
C ALA A 51 7.44 -7.73 8.72
N ALA A 52 6.36 -8.35 8.24
CA ALA A 52 6.39 -9.47 7.32
C ALA A 52 6.74 -9.07 5.86
N GLY A 53 6.98 -7.78 5.59
CA GLY A 53 7.38 -7.28 4.27
C GLY A 53 6.22 -6.80 3.40
N LEU A 54 4.98 -6.79 3.90
CA LEU A 54 3.83 -6.28 3.15
C LEU A 54 3.87 -4.75 3.09
N ASN A 55 3.54 -4.19 1.92
CA ASN A 55 3.47 -2.75 1.69
C ASN A 55 2.05 -2.25 1.40
N ALA A 56 1.09 -3.15 1.27
CA ALA A 56 -0.33 -2.86 1.09
C ALA A 56 -1.21 -3.82 1.89
N VAL A 57 -2.47 -3.45 2.09
CA VAL A 57 -3.49 -4.27 2.74
C VAL A 57 -4.74 -4.27 1.87
N SER A 58 -5.36 -5.43 1.70
CA SER A 58 -6.71 -5.58 1.15
C SER A 58 -7.68 -5.90 2.30
N THR A 59 -8.85 -5.28 2.35
CA THR A 59 -9.83 -5.49 3.43
C THR A 59 -11.25 -5.63 2.91
#